data_AF-A0A929C4A8-F1
#
_entry.id   AF-A0A929C4A8-F1
#
_cell.length_a   1.000
_cell.length_b   1.000
_cell.length_c   1.000
_cell.angle_alpha   90.00
_cell.angle_beta   90.00
_cell.angle_gamma   90.00
#
_symmetry.space_group_name_H-M   'P 1'
#
loop_
_entity.id
_entity.type
_entity.pdbx_description
1 polymer ?
#
loop_
_entity_poly.entity_id
_entity_poly.type
_entity_poly.pdbx_seq_one_letter_code
_entity_poly.pdbx_strand_id
1 'polypeptide(L)'
;MFIKFNLFFVFVFCFVSGAIAQHGEGPTGKMTGLTSLYDIGKAGYDIVNVNSQITDSTVMPVMIIRLKSNIVNTTPFTHKYPNHKIPMDVFKITFPNLENTTDTIGILWFLRESVYSKLGIVNVMLITLSVDSVYNFYFDYNNNRDFTDDGDPYVFQSYTKQKNIVIEDNRKFYSFTLQNPFIEVEDIKRNRARNIIIRDSIWRATDKKFTANLTILVSSGSGRPEMSYVPLEAGDTSMICYKAHVYSSAAFSLVLELNWFNFTIGINGSIEKEDIGERFEHIYIYNYYIEDYIERIRSSTGHWPDAKFNFGLSLGYNIRLFKVARIMPYFGISSCIYLVDEPFLKYKNSNSVRECFKERYSIFYGSRVKFLVGEKTAFVLDIYQKNSYFDASSYFGNIDPSTFKMKYNKFYFGAGIQYRF
;
A
#
# COMPACT_ATOMS: atom_id res chain seq x y z
N MET A 1 -13.89 -22.01 3.69
CA MET A 1 -14.56 -21.18 2.67
C MET A 1 -15.02 -19.92 3.41
N PHE A 2 -14.19 -18.88 3.57
CA PHE A 2 -13.87 -17.83 2.60
C PHE A 2 -12.49 -17.22 2.92
N ILE A 3 -11.53 -17.37 2.01
CA ILE A 3 -10.36 -16.49 1.89
C ILE A 3 -10.62 -15.67 0.62
N LYS A 4 -11.26 -14.51 0.78
CA LYS A 4 -11.38 -13.47 -0.25
C LYS A 4 -11.30 -12.07 0.37
N PHE A 5 -10.37 -11.89 1.30
CA PHE A 5 -9.92 -10.59 1.78
C PHE A 5 -8.43 -10.53 1.45
N ASN A 6 -8.03 -9.99 0.29
CA ASN A 6 -6.64 -9.49 0.11
C ASN A 6 -6.27 -8.81 -1.22
N LEU A 7 -7.07 -8.81 -2.30
CA LEU A 7 -6.54 -8.24 -3.56
C LEU A 7 -6.67 -6.71 -3.71
N PHE A 8 -7.66 -6.07 -3.09
CA PHE A 8 -7.91 -4.64 -3.31
C PHE A 8 -6.96 -3.72 -2.51
N PHE A 9 -6.48 -4.16 -1.35
CA PHE A 9 -5.58 -3.38 -0.49
C PHE A 9 -4.13 -3.37 -1.00
N VAL A 10 -3.69 -4.43 -1.70
CA VAL A 10 -2.32 -4.52 -2.25
C VAL A 10 -2.15 -3.63 -3.49
N PHE A 11 -3.21 -3.45 -4.29
CA PHE A 11 -3.15 -2.66 -5.52
C PHE A 11 -2.97 -1.15 -5.28
N VAL A 12 -3.55 -0.62 -4.20
CA VAL A 12 -3.41 0.80 -3.83
C VAL A 12 -2.04 1.08 -3.20
N PHE A 13 -1.41 0.09 -2.57
CA PHE A 13 -0.10 0.24 -1.93
C PHE A 13 1.08 0.32 -2.91
N CYS A 14 1.02 -0.37 -4.06
CA CYS A 14 2.10 -0.33 -5.04
C CYS A 14 2.18 1.00 -5.82
N PHE A 15 1.06 1.71 -6.01
CA PHE A 15 1.04 2.97 -6.76
C PHE A 15 1.58 4.16 -5.96
N VAL A 16 1.37 4.21 -4.64
CA VAL A 16 1.81 5.34 -3.81
C VAL A 16 3.31 5.29 -3.51
N SER A 17 3.90 4.10 -3.40
CA SER A 17 5.35 3.97 -3.23
C SER A 17 6.17 4.29 -4.49
N GLY A 18 5.58 4.15 -5.68
CA GLY A 18 6.22 4.50 -6.95
C GLY A 18 6.17 5.99 -7.27
N ALA A 19 5.04 6.65 -6.97
CA ALA A 19 4.82 8.06 -7.35
C ALA A 19 5.60 9.08 -6.49
N ILE A 20 5.97 8.73 -5.25
CA ILE A 20 6.67 9.67 -4.34
C ILE A 20 8.19 9.70 -4.59
N ALA A 21 8.73 8.80 -5.42
CA ALA A 21 10.15 8.81 -5.82
C ALA A 21 10.43 9.51 -7.17
N GLN A 22 9.40 9.96 -7.89
CA GLN A 22 9.51 10.49 -9.24
C GLN A 22 8.78 11.84 -9.42
N HIS A 23 9.21 12.87 -8.70
CA HIS A 23 8.90 14.24 -9.11
C HIS A 23 10.13 15.14 -9.00
N GLY A 24 10.76 15.34 -10.15
CA GLY A 24 11.86 16.27 -10.35
C GLY A 24 12.68 15.95 -11.59
N GLU A 25 12.04 15.89 -12.76
CA GLU A 25 12.61 16.19 -14.10
C GLU A 25 11.62 15.69 -15.19
N GLY A 26 11.41 16.52 -16.23
CA GLY A 26 10.46 16.25 -17.31
C GLY A 26 10.86 15.06 -18.21
N PRO A 27 10.02 14.69 -19.20
CA PRO A 27 10.24 13.54 -20.05
C PRO A 27 11.36 13.83 -21.05
N THR A 28 12.60 13.65 -20.62
CA THR A 28 13.71 13.33 -21.52
C THR A 28 13.82 11.81 -21.53
N GLY A 29 13.88 11.19 -22.71
CA GLY A 29 13.89 9.74 -22.92
C GLY A 29 15.13 9.02 -22.38
N LYS A 30 15.39 9.13 -21.07
CA LYS A 30 16.41 8.37 -20.35
C LYS A 30 15.79 7.04 -19.91
N MET A 31 16.17 5.95 -20.57
CA MET A 31 15.86 4.61 -20.08
C MET A 31 16.69 4.35 -18.82
N THR A 32 16.04 4.29 -17.65
CA THR A 32 16.65 3.87 -16.39
C THR A 32 16.28 2.40 -16.13
N GLY A 33 17.07 1.48 -16.69
CA GLY A 33 17.03 0.06 -16.31
C GLY A 33 17.98 -0.21 -15.16
N LEU A 34 17.47 -0.32 -13.93
CA LEU A 34 18.24 -0.79 -12.78
C LEU A 34 18.11 -2.32 -12.71
N THR A 35 19.01 -3.05 -13.37
CA THR A 35 19.29 -4.43 -12.96
C THR A 35 20.41 -4.37 -11.92
N SER A 36 20.06 -4.71 -10.69
CA SER A 36 21.02 -4.88 -9.59
C SER A 36 22.04 -5.96 -9.97
N LEU A 37 23.25 -5.55 -10.35
CA LEU A 37 24.40 -6.44 -10.59
C LEU A 37 25.01 -6.99 -9.28
N TYR A 38 24.39 -6.70 -8.13
CA TYR A 38 24.92 -6.93 -6.77
C TYR A 38 25.18 -8.40 -6.39
N ASP A 39 24.72 -9.37 -7.18
CA ASP A 39 24.79 -10.80 -6.85
C ASP A 39 25.53 -11.62 -7.92
N ILE A 40 26.23 -10.97 -8.85
CA ILE A 40 27.17 -11.64 -9.76
C ILE A 40 28.24 -12.34 -8.91
N GLY A 41 28.27 -13.68 -8.96
CA GLY A 41 29.25 -14.52 -8.27
C GLY A 41 28.75 -15.30 -7.04
N LYS A 42 27.48 -15.19 -6.62
CA LYS A 42 26.92 -16.07 -5.57
C LYS A 42 26.49 -17.43 -6.12
N ALA A 43 26.84 -18.50 -5.43
CA ALA A 43 26.34 -19.84 -5.73
C ALA A 43 24.80 -19.86 -5.70
N GLY A 44 24.17 -20.24 -6.81
CA GLY A 44 22.70 -20.26 -6.97
C GLY A 44 22.09 -19.02 -7.65
N TYR A 45 22.87 -18.02 -8.07
CA TYR A 45 22.32 -16.87 -8.81
C TYR A 45 21.84 -17.21 -10.22
N ASP A 46 22.30 -18.32 -10.79
CA ASP A 46 21.79 -18.92 -12.04
C ASP A 46 20.27 -19.23 -11.97
N ILE A 47 19.65 -19.16 -10.78
CA ILE A 47 18.29 -19.62 -10.51
C ILE A 47 17.32 -18.46 -10.20
N VAL A 48 17.80 -17.25 -9.86
CA VAL A 48 16.94 -16.19 -9.27
C VAL A 48 16.10 -15.42 -10.31
N ASN A 49 16.23 -15.72 -11.60
CA ASN A 49 15.53 -14.98 -12.65
C ASN A 49 14.84 -15.87 -13.70
N VAL A 50 14.47 -17.09 -13.29
CA VAL A 50 13.76 -18.08 -14.13
C VAL A 50 12.24 -17.89 -14.08
N ASN A 51 11.69 -17.27 -13.03
CA ASN A 51 10.24 -17.26 -12.76
C ASN A 51 9.55 -15.88 -12.76
N SER A 52 10.25 -14.79 -13.08
CA SER A 52 9.66 -13.45 -13.19
C SER A 52 9.42 -13.10 -14.66
N GLN A 53 8.19 -13.29 -15.14
CA GLN A 53 7.78 -12.69 -16.42
C GLN A 53 7.71 -11.16 -16.24
N ILE A 54 8.75 -10.46 -16.70
CA ILE A 54 8.72 -9.00 -16.80
C ILE A 54 7.85 -8.66 -18.02
N THR A 55 6.58 -8.33 -17.78
CA THR A 55 5.60 -7.99 -18.83
C THR A 55 5.67 -6.52 -19.26
N ASP A 56 6.48 -5.70 -18.59
CA ASP A 56 6.59 -4.27 -18.86
C ASP A 56 7.51 -4.01 -20.06
N SER A 57 6.94 -3.44 -21.12
CA SER A 57 7.66 -3.05 -22.33
C SER A 57 8.53 -1.81 -22.13
N THR A 58 8.59 -1.19 -20.95
CA THR A 58 9.45 -0.02 -20.68
C THR A 58 10.83 -0.40 -20.13
N VAL A 59 10.99 -1.62 -19.61
CA VAL A 59 12.27 -2.11 -19.06
C VAL A 59 13.16 -2.66 -20.17
N MET A 60 14.43 -2.26 -20.20
CA MET A 60 15.43 -2.81 -21.12
C MET A 60 15.71 -4.28 -20.74
N PRO A 61 15.46 -5.26 -21.63
CA PRO A 61 15.80 -6.65 -21.37
C PRO A 61 17.31 -6.81 -21.19
N VAL A 62 17.70 -7.57 -20.16
CA VAL A 62 19.09 -7.92 -19.87
C VAL A 62 19.16 -9.39 -19.49
N MET A 63 20.17 -10.11 -19.98
CA MET A 63 20.44 -11.50 -19.61
C MET A 63 21.92 -11.69 -19.29
N ILE A 64 22.20 -12.31 -18.14
CA ILE A 64 23.56 -12.66 -17.74
C ILE A 64 23.82 -14.10 -18.20
N ILE A 65 24.95 -14.34 -18.84
CA ILE A 65 25.39 -15.64 -19.32
C ILE A 65 26.82 -15.90 -18.88
N ARG A 66 27.12 -17.14 -18.49
CA ARG A 66 28.50 -17.58 -18.30
C ARG A 66 29.07 -17.99 -19.65
N LEU A 67 30.16 -17.36 -20.07
CA LEU A 67 30.78 -17.63 -21.36
C LEU A 67 31.76 -18.79 -21.23
N LYS A 68 31.32 -19.99 -21.63
CA LYS A 68 32.17 -21.19 -21.69
C LYS A 68 32.87 -21.36 -23.05
N SER A 69 32.39 -20.65 -24.07
CA SER A 69 32.94 -20.63 -25.41
C SER A 69 32.84 -19.22 -25.96
N ASN A 70 33.47 -18.99 -27.11
CA ASN A 70 33.36 -17.75 -27.87
C ASN A 70 32.07 -17.67 -28.70
N ILE A 71 31.09 -18.55 -28.48
CA ILE A 71 29.82 -18.55 -29.21
C ILE A 71 28.70 -18.18 -28.24
N VAL A 72 27.93 -17.17 -28.61
CA VAL A 72 26.75 -16.71 -27.87
C VAL A 72 25.50 -17.02 -28.67
N ASN A 73 24.54 -17.68 -28.02
CA ASN A 73 23.21 -17.96 -28.56
C ASN A 73 22.17 -17.09 -27.83
N THR A 74 21.45 -16.24 -28.57
CA THR A 74 20.42 -15.35 -28.00
C THR A 74 19.04 -16.00 -27.91
N THR A 75 18.82 -17.22 -28.41
CA THR A 75 17.53 -17.92 -28.30
C THR A 75 16.98 -17.96 -26.87
N PRO A 76 17.78 -18.26 -25.82
CA PRO A 76 17.30 -18.20 -24.44
C PRO A 76 16.87 -16.80 -24.01
N PHE A 77 17.53 -15.75 -24.51
CA PHE A 77 17.21 -14.36 -24.22
C PHE A 77 15.88 -13.97 -24.86
N THR A 78 15.65 -14.36 -26.12
CA THR A 78 14.37 -14.16 -26.82
C THR A 78 13.21 -14.88 -26.14
N HIS A 79 13.40 -16.15 -25.74
CA HIS A 79 12.36 -16.91 -25.04
C HIS A 79 12.01 -16.32 -23.68
N LYS A 80 12.97 -15.71 -22.98
CA LYS A 80 12.74 -15.05 -21.70
C LYS A 80 11.93 -13.75 -21.85
N TYR A 81 12.06 -13.05 -22.97
CA TYR A 81 11.41 -11.77 -23.24
C TYR A 81 10.61 -11.80 -24.56
N PRO A 82 9.54 -12.61 -24.65
CA PRO A 82 8.83 -12.86 -25.91
C PRO A 82 8.14 -11.59 -26.47
N ASN A 83 7.78 -10.65 -25.60
CA ASN A 83 7.11 -9.41 -25.98
C ASN A 83 8.08 -8.35 -26.56
N HIS A 84 9.38 -8.52 -26.38
CA HIS A 84 10.40 -7.55 -26.80
C HIS A 84 10.96 -7.81 -28.20
N LYS A 85 10.58 -8.93 -28.84
CA LYS A 85 11.00 -9.30 -30.20
C LYS A 85 12.53 -9.27 -30.40
N ILE A 86 13.25 -9.76 -29.39
CA ILE A 86 14.71 -9.84 -29.43
C ILE A 86 15.12 -10.79 -30.57
N PRO A 87 16.05 -10.41 -31.46
CA PRO A 87 16.49 -11.26 -32.56
C PRO A 87 17.13 -12.55 -32.03
N MET A 88 16.70 -13.68 -32.59
CA MET A 88 17.34 -14.97 -32.39
C MET A 88 18.55 -15.05 -33.31
N ASP A 89 19.74 -15.04 -32.73
CA ASP A 89 21.01 -15.01 -33.43
C ASP A 89 22.03 -15.88 -32.69
N VAL A 90 23.00 -16.40 -33.44
CA VAL A 90 24.16 -17.11 -32.91
C VAL A 90 25.39 -16.45 -33.49
N PHE A 91 26.19 -15.85 -32.62
CA PHE A 91 27.36 -15.10 -33.05
C PHE A 91 28.61 -15.45 -32.25
N LYS A 92 29.75 -15.21 -32.89
CA LYS A 92 31.06 -15.39 -32.28
C LYS A 92 31.52 -14.08 -31.65
N ILE A 93 32.09 -14.18 -30.46
CA ILE A 93 32.77 -13.10 -29.75
C ILE A 93 34.27 -13.30 -29.89
N THR A 94 35.01 -12.24 -30.18
CA THR A 94 36.47 -12.25 -30.05
C THR A 94 36.83 -11.69 -28.68
N PHE A 95 37.45 -12.50 -27.83
CA PHE A 95 37.82 -12.10 -26.47
C PHE A 95 39.05 -11.19 -26.47
N PRO A 96 39.17 -10.27 -25.49
CA PRO A 96 40.42 -9.57 -25.24
C PRO A 96 41.47 -10.54 -24.69
N ASN A 97 42.69 -10.07 -24.37
CA ASN A 97 43.63 -10.92 -23.63
C ASN A 97 43.08 -11.25 -22.23
N LEU A 98 42.84 -12.54 -21.97
CA LEU A 98 42.24 -13.06 -20.74
C LEU A 98 43.24 -13.81 -19.82
N GLU A 99 44.55 -13.76 -20.11
CA GLU A 99 45.59 -14.53 -19.39
C GLU A 99 45.59 -14.33 -17.85
N ASN A 100 45.14 -13.16 -17.38
CA ASN A 100 45.09 -12.80 -15.96
C ASN A 100 43.66 -12.80 -15.37
N THR A 101 42.75 -13.60 -15.93
CA THR A 101 41.35 -13.66 -15.51
C THR A 101 40.99 -15.01 -14.91
N THR A 102 40.20 -15.03 -13.83
CA THR A 102 39.74 -16.25 -13.15
C THR A 102 38.33 -16.67 -13.59
N ASP A 103 37.49 -15.74 -14.01
CA ASP A 103 36.15 -16.02 -14.53
C ASP A 103 35.72 -14.93 -15.53
N THR A 104 34.82 -15.30 -16.45
CA THR A 104 34.30 -14.40 -17.48
C THR A 104 32.80 -14.57 -17.65
N ILE A 105 32.08 -13.46 -17.59
CA ILE A 105 30.63 -13.39 -17.69
C ILE A 105 30.28 -12.44 -18.84
N GLY A 106 29.35 -12.87 -19.69
CA GLY A 106 28.72 -12.03 -20.69
C GLY A 106 27.41 -11.48 -20.15
N ILE A 107 27.13 -10.22 -20.39
CA ILE A 107 25.80 -9.64 -20.21
C ILE A 107 25.29 -9.30 -21.61
N LEU A 108 24.10 -9.80 -21.95
CA LEU A 108 23.36 -9.51 -23.18
C LEU A 108 22.29 -8.45 -22.92
N TRP A 109 22.19 -7.47 -23.81
CA TRP A 109 21.40 -6.26 -23.64
C TRP A 109 20.62 -6.05 -24.92
N PHE A 110 19.30 -5.86 -24.83
CA PHE A 110 18.51 -5.54 -26.00
C PHE A 110 18.28 -4.03 -26.10
N LEU A 111 19.01 -3.39 -27.02
CA LEU A 111 19.04 -1.94 -27.23
C LEU A 111 18.04 -1.53 -28.31
N ARG A 112 17.27 -0.46 -28.09
CA ARG A 112 16.29 0.08 -29.06
C ARG A 112 16.07 1.58 -28.84
N GLU A 113 15.71 2.29 -29.90
CA GLU A 113 15.52 3.76 -29.88
C GLU A 113 14.23 4.19 -29.15
N SER A 114 13.19 3.35 -29.13
CA SER A 114 11.93 3.66 -28.45
C SER A 114 11.20 2.41 -27.97
N VAL A 115 10.30 2.60 -26.98
CA VAL A 115 9.44 1.55 -26.41
C VAL A 115 8.58 0.86 -27.49
N TYR A 116 8.30 1.54 -28.61
CA TYR A 116 7.43 1.06 -29.69
C TYR A 116 8.20 0.60 -30.94
N SER A 117 9.53 0.70 -30.96
CA SER A 117 10.32 0.21 -32.09
C SER A 117 10.31 -1.32 -32.14
N LYS A 118 10.00 -1.88 -33.32
CA LYS A 118 10.20 -3.32 -33.62
C LYS A 118 11.66 -3.66 -33.95
N LEU A 119 12.51 -2.65 -34.09
CA LEU A 119 13.92 -2.77 -34.48
C LEU A 119 14.78 -2.45 -33.26
N GLY A 120 15.52 -3.44 -32.81
CA GLY A 120 16.52 -3.33 -31.75
C GLY A 120 17.67 -4.30 -32.01
N ILE A 121 18.76 -4.10 -31.30
CA ILE A 121 20.00 -4.87 -31.44
C ILE A 121 20.34 -5.56 -30.13
N VAL A 122 21.01 -6.71 -30.20
CA VAL A 122 21.62 -7.34 -29.04
C VAL A 122 23.08 -6.96 -29.01
N ASN A 123 23.48 -6.28 -27.93
CA ASN A 123 24.88 -5.98 -27.64
C ASN A 123 25.37 -6.83 -26.47
N VAL A 124 26.70 -7.01 -26.39
CA VAL A 124 27.34 -7.78 -25.34
C VAL A 124 28.31 -6.91 -24.55
N MET A 125 28.28 -7.07 -23.23
CA MET A 125 29.31 -6.58 -22.33
C MET A 125 30.00 -7.78 -21.70
N LEU A 126 31.32 -7.72 -21.59
CA LEU A 126 32.09 -8.70 -20.84
C LEU A 126 32.46 -8.14 -19.47
N ILE A 127 32.30 -8.99 -18.45
CA ILE A 127 32.83 -8.74 -17.12
C ILE A 127 33.80 -9.87 -16.81
N THR A 128 35.04 -9.52 -16.53
CA THR A 128 36.06 -10.50 -16.12
C THR A 128 36.52 -10.21 -14.70
N LEU A 129 36.74 -11.26 -13.92
CA LEU A 129 37.38 -11.15 -12.62
C LEU A 129 38.87 -11.42 -12.79
N SER A 130 39.73 -10.47 -12.40
CA SER A 130 41.18 -10.68 -12.42
C SER A 130 41.65 -11.55 -11.26
N VAL A 131 42.88 -12.06 -11.34
CA VAL A 131 43.53 -12.80 -10.23
C VAL A 131 43.62 -11.95 -8.94
N ASP A 132 43.74 -10.63 -9.09
CA ASP A 132 43.76 -9.67 -7.97
C ASP A 132 42.35 -9.33 -7.44
N SER A 133 41.32 -10.08 -7.85
CA SER A 133 39.92 -9.87 -7.48
C SER A 133 39.35 -8.52 -7.94
N VAL A 134 39.87 -7.97 -9.04
CA VAL A 134 39.36 -6.74 -9.66
C VAL A 134 38.39 -7.09 -10.78
N TYR A 135 37.22 -6.44 -10.80
CA TYR A 135 36.24 -6.58 -11.87
C TYR A 135 36.56 -5.61 -13.01
N ASN A 136 36.83 -6.18 -14.18
CA ASN A 136 37.10 -5.45 -15.41
C ASN A 136 35.87 -5.51 -16.33
N PHE A 137 35.42 -4.36 -16.83
CA PHE A 137 34.25 -4.22 -17.69
C PHE A 137 34.68 -3.85 -19.09
N TYR A 138 34.39 -4.71 -20.06
CA TYR A 138 34.63 -4.46 -21.49
C TYR A 138 33.29 -4.18 -22.17
N PHE A 139 33.23 -3.06 -22.89
CA PHE A 139 32.04 -2.60 -23.59
C PHE A 139 32.27 -2.74 -25.09
N ASP A 140 31.36 -3.42 -25.78
CA ASP A 140 31.34 -3.48 -27.24
C ASP A 140 30.73 -2.18 -27.78
N TYR A 141 31.58 -1.16 -27.96
CA TYR A 141 31.15 0.21 -28.28
C TYR A 141 30.61 0.37 -29.71
N ASN A 142 30.95 -0.54 -30.63
CA ASN A 142 30.57 -0.46 -32.05
C ASN A 142 29.71 -1.67 -32.50
N ASN A 143 29.30 -2.51 -31.53
CA ASN A 143 28.50 -3.71 -31.71
C ASN A 143 29.12 -4.74 -32.70
N ASN A 144 30.44 -4.76 -32.83
CA ASN A 144 31.16 -5.67 -33.74
C ASN A 144 31.49 -7.03 -33.10
N ARG A 145 31.27 -7.17 -31.78
CA ARG A 145 31.55 -8.37 -30.97
C ARG A 145 33.04 -8.71 -30.86
N ASP A 146 33.92 -7.73 -31.10
CA ASP A 146 35.36 -7.86 -31.07
C ASP A 146 36.00 -6.95 -30.03
N PHE A 147 36.41 -7.55 -28.92
CA PHE A 147 36.96 -6.85 -27.77
C PHE A 147 38.49 -6.72 -27.81
N THR A 148 39.18 -7.13 -28.88
CA THR A 148 40.65 -6.97 -28.94
C THR A 148 41.07 -5.52 -29.15
N ASP A 149 40.22 -4.74 -29.82
CA ASP A 149 40.54 -3.38 -30.29
C ASP A 149 39.78 -2.28 -29.51
N ASP A 150 38.88 -2.66 -28.61
CA ASP A 150 37.98 -1.77 -27.85
C ASP A 150 38.66 -1.01 -26.69
N GLY A 151 39.98 -1.14 -26.55
CA GLY A 151 40.80 -0.45 -25.55
C GLY A 151 40.87 -1.14 -24.19
N ASP A 152 41.44 -0.43 -23.21
CA ASP A 152 41.61 -0.95 -21.84
C ASP A 152 40.24 -1.18 -21.15
N PRO A 153 40.11 -2.24 -20.33
CA PRO A 153 38.89 -2.46 -19.56
C PRO A 153 38.62 -1.28 -18.63
N TYR A 154 37.34 -1.00 -18.45
CA TYR A 154 36.93 -0.05 -17.44
C TYR A 154 36.89 -0.71 -16.07
N VAL A 155 37.56 -0.09 -15.09
CA VAL A 155 37.50 -0.48 -13.69
C VAL A 155 36.75 0.61 -12.92
N PHE A 156 35.65 0.22 -12.26
CA PHE A 156 34.91 1.14 -11.41
C PHE A 156 35.75 1.54 -10.19
N GLN A 157 36.11 2.81 -10.13
CA GLN A 157 36.74 3.39 -8.94
C GLN A 157 35.70 3.57 -7.83
N SER A 158 36.12 3.49 -6.56
CA SER A 158 35.25 3.60 -5.38
C SER A 158 34.39 4.87 -5.35
N TYR A 159 34.90 5.98 -5.91
CA TYR A 159 34.21 7.27 -5.97
C TYR A 159 33.35 7.47 -7.23
N THR A 160 33.42 6.57 -8.22
CA THR A 160 32.66 6.73 -9.46
C THR A 160 31.22 6.26 -9.22
N LYS A 161 30.23 7.15 -9.39
CA LYS A 161 28.82 6.78 -9.20
C LYS A 161 28.23 5.99 -10.35
N GLN A 162 28.60 6.39 -11.55
CA GLN A 162 28.03 5.86 -12.76
C GLN A 162 28.99 6.10 -13.94
N LYS A 163 28.85 5.28 -14.97
CA LYS A 163 29.58 5.37 -16.23
C LYS A 163 28.57 5.49 -17.36
N ASN A 164 28.68 6.56 -18.14
CA ASN A 164 27.91 6.70 -19.38
C ASN A 164 28.61 5.93 -20.50
N ILE A 165 27.84 5.19 -21.27
CA ILE A 165 28.29 4.33 -22.36
C ILE A 165 27.42 4.67 -23.57
N VAL A 166 28.05 4.78 -24.73
CA VAL A 166 27.38 5.06 -26.00
C VAL A 166 27.81 3.98 -26.97
N ILE A 167 26.85 3.19 -27.43
CA ILE A 167 27.09 2.12 -28.41
C ILE A 167 26.64 2.62 -29.78
N GLU A 168 27.52 2.54 -30.76
CA GLU A 168 27.23 2.74 -32.16
C GLU A 168 26.89 1.41 -32.84
N ASP A 169 25.84 1.37 -33.65
CA ASP A 169 25.53 0.27 -34.56
C ASP A 169 24.97 0.83 -35.86
N ASN A 170 25.62 0.58 -36.99
CA ASN A 170 25.16 1.02 -38.30
C ASN A 170 24.76 2.52 -38.36
N ARG A 171 25.59 3.40 -37.77
CA ARG A 171 25.37 4.87 -37.64
C ARG A 171 24.24 5.29 -36.69
N LYS A 172 23.69 4.37 -35.90
CA LYS A 172 22.76 4.66 -34.80
C LYS A 172 23.49 4.64 -33.46
N PHE A 173 23.11 5.51 -32.54
CA PHE A 173 23.76 5.64 -31.24
C PHE A 173 22.79 5.33 -30.10
N TYR A 174 23.20 4.44 -29.20
CA TYR A 174 22.45 4.02 -28.03
C TYR A 174 23.19 4.46 -26.77
N SER A 175 22.67 5.47 -26.07
CA SER A 175 23.29 5.99 -24.84
C SER A 175 22.63 5.42 -23.59
N PHE A 176 23.43 4.96 -22.63
CA PHE A 176 22.96 4.44 -21.35
C PHE A 176 23.95 4.74 -20.23
N THR A 177 23.45 4.63 -19.00
CA THR A 177 24.22 4.87 -17.78
C THR A 177 24.27 3.61 -16.95
N LEU A 178 25.48 3.07 -16.76
CA LEU A 178 25.74 1.96 -15.85
C LEU A 178 26.06 2.50 -14.45
N GLN A 179 25.33 2.07 -13.44
CA GLN A 179 25.63 2.42 -12.04
C GLN A 179 26.78 1.56 -11.53
N ASN A 180 27.65 2.16 -10.69
CA ASN A 180 28.75 1.42 -10.07
C ASN A 180 28.20 0.37 -9.09
N PRO A 181 28.40 -0.94 -9.34
CA PRO A 181 27.90 -1.98 -8.46
C PRO A 181 28.68 -2.09 -7.14
N PHE A 182 29.84 -1.43 -7.05
CA PHE A 182 30.74 -1.46 -5.90
C PHE A 182 30.72 -0.18 -5.07
N ILE A 183 29.88 0.82 -5.40
CA ILE A 183 29.67 1.91 -4.46
C ILE A 183 29.17 1.31 -3.16
N GLU A 184 29.97 1.47 -2.10
CA GLU A 184 29.72 0.84 -0.83
C GLU A 184 28.32 1.20 -0.35
N VAL A 185 27.55 0.15 -0.12
CA VAL A 185 26.25 0.14 0.55
C VAL A 185 26.28 0.97 1.85
N GLU A 186 27.46 1.21 2.44
CA GLU A 186 27.68 2.10 3.57
C GLU A 186 27.30 3.56 3.31
N ASP A 187 27.68 4.18 2.19
CA ASP A 187 27.35 5.60 1.95
C ASP A 187 25.85 5.78 1.74
N ILE A 188 25.19 4.83 1.08
CA ILE A 188 23.73 4.81 0.93
C ILE A 188 23.06 4.58 2.30
N LYS A 189 23.57 3.64 3.11
CA LYS A 189 23.07 3.39 4.49
C LYS A 189 23.29 4.59 5.41
N ARG A 190 24.46 5.24 5.36
CA ARG A 190 24.81 6.45 6.13
C ARG A 190 23.94 7.62 5.71
N ASN A 191 23.72 7.82 4.41
CA ASN A 191 22.82 8.88 3.91
C ASN A 191 21.36 8.62 4.29
N ARG A 192 20.88 7.36 4.21
CA ARG A 192 19.55 6.99 4.71
C ARG A 192 19.41 7.23 6.22
N ALA A 193 20.40 6.83 7.01
CA ALA A 193 20.41 7.03 8.46
C ALA A 193 20.44 8.53 8.82
N ARG A 194 21.26 9.34 8.13
CA ARG A 194 21.26 10.81 8.28
C ARG A 194 19.92 11.42 7.92
N ASN A 195 19.33 11.00 6.80
CA ASN A 195 18.00 11.48 6.38
C ASN A 195 16.91 11.13 7.41
N ILE A 196 16.96 9.94 8.01
CA ILE A 196 16.05 9.57 9.10
C ILE A 196 16.22 10.49 10.32
N ILE A 197 17.47 10.78 10.72
CA ILE A 197 17.76 11.65 11.86
C ILE A 197 17.30 13.09 11.59
N ILE A 198 17.54 13.60 10.38
CA ILE A 198 17.11 14.95 9.96
C ILE A 198 15.58 15.04 9.97
N ARG A 199 14.88 14.08 9.36
CA ARG A 199 13.41 14.02 9.36
C ARG A 199 12.85 13.99 10.77
N ASP A 200 13.37 13.11 11.63
CA ASP A 200 12.96 13.04 13.03
C ASP A 200 13.13 14.40 13.74
N SER A 201 14.28 15.05 13.55
CA SER A 201 14.59 16.35 14.13
C SER A 201 13.62 17.44 13.69
N ILE A 202 13.36 17.55 12.39
CA ILE A 202 12.39 18.50 11.81
C ILE A 202 11.02 18.29 12.44
N TRP A 203 10.56 17.04 12.49
CA TRP A 203 9.27 16.72 13.08
C TRP A 203 9.22 17.04 14.59
N ARG A 204 10.26 16.75 15.37
CA ARG A 204 10.30 17.12 16.78
C ARG A 204 10.27 18.64 17.00
N ALA A 205 10.99 19.39 16.18
CA ALA A 205 11.04 20.85 16.29
C ALA A 205 9.69 21.49 15.96
N THR A 206 8.94 20.88 15.05
CA THR A 206 7.63 21.34 14.60
C THR A 206 6.50 20.87 15.52
N ASP A 207 6.58 19.66 16.11
CA ASP A 207 5.59 19.18 17.09
C ASP A 207 5.55 20.06 18.36
N LYS A 208 6.62 20.82 18.63
CA LYS A 208 6.70 21.85 19.69
C LYS A 208 6.11 23.21 19.30
N LYS A 209 5.69 23.39 18.06
CA LYS A 209 5.11 24.63 17.53
C LYS A 209 3.68 24.37 17.09
N PHE A 210 2.94 25.45 16.84
CA PHE A 210 1.64 25.33 16.19
C PHE A 210 1.82 24.80 14.77
N THR A 211 1.14 23.72 14.42
CA THR A 211 1.17 23.11 13.09
C THR A 211 -0.21 22.62 12.68
N ALA A 212 -0.49 22.67 11.38
CA ALA A 212 -1.68 22.06 10.80
C ALA A 212 -1.26 20.82 10.00
N ASN A 213 -2.03 19.74 10.11
CA ASN A 213 -1.92 18.58 9.24
C ASN A 213 -3.26 18.25 8.61
N LEU A 214 -3.20 17.71 7.40
CA LEU A 214 -4.31 17.04 6.75
C LEU A 214 -4.01 15.54 6.70
N THR A 215 -4.91 14.74 7.23
CA THR A 215 -4.81 13.28 7.24
C THR A 215 -5.98 12.69 6.45
N ILE A 216 -5.64 11.86 5.47
CA ILE A 216 -6.60 11.11 4.63
C ILE A 216 -6.51 9.65 5.02
N LEU A 217 -7.62 9.03 5.40
CA LEU A 217 -7.68 7.65 5.90
C LEU A 217 -8.75 6.85 5.15
N VAL A 218 -8.43 5.58 4.91
CA VAL A 218 -9.42 4.55 4.58
C VAL A 218 -9.42 3.53 5.70
N SER A 219 -10.57 3.30 6.32
CA SER A 219 -10.72 2.32 7.39
C SER A 219 -11.79 1.29 7.04
N SER A 220 -11.58 0.08 7.56
CA SER A 220 -12.58 -0.98 7.56
C SER A 220 -12.91 -1.41 8.97
N GLY A 221 -14.18 -1.73 9.21
CA GLY A 221 -14.62 -2.17 10.53
C GLY A 221 -15.74 -3.20 10.50
N SER A 222 -16.03 -3.76 11.67
CA SER A 222 -17.13 -4.70 11.88
C SER A 222 -17.74 -4.52 13.27
N GLY A 223 -18.94 -5.05 13.47
CA GLY A 223 -19.61 -5.01 14.76
C GLY A 223 -20.95 -5.74 14.79
N ARG A 224 -21.54 -5.75 15.97
CA ARG A 224 -22.80 -6.45 16.26
C ARG A 224 -23.77 -5.46 16.91
N PRO A 225 -24.47 -4.64 16.10
CA PRO A 225 -25.46 -3.73 16.62
C PRO A 225 -26.66 -4.47 17.23
N GLU A 226 -27.18 -3.88 18.30
CA GLU A 226 -28.32 -4.38 19.04
C GLU A 226 -29.21 -3.22 19.48
N MET A 227 -30.52 -3.39 19.35
CA MET A 227 -31.55 -2.50 19.90
C MET A 227 -32.55 -3.35 20.69
N SER A 228 -32.91 -2.94 21.89
CA SER A 228 -33.86 -3.68 22.74
C SER A 228 -34.83 -2.74 23.44
N TYR A 229 -36.04 -3.22 23.69
CA TYR A 229 -37.05 -2.47 24.45
C TYR A 229 -38.09 -3.39 25.10
N VAL A 230 -38.85 -2.84 26.05
CA VAL A 230 -40.02 -3.47 26.66
C VAL A 230 -41.30 -2.92 25.99
N PRO A 231 -42.16 -3.79 25.44
CA PRO A 231 -43.42 -3.35 24.83
C PRO A 231 -44.47 -2.93 25.88
N LEU A 232 -45.31 -1.94 25.57
CA LEU A 232 -46.37 -1.44 26.49
C LEU A 232 -47.55 -2.43 26.63
N GLU A 233 -47.94 -3.08 25.54
CA GLU A 233 -49.10 -3.99 25.48
C GLU A 233 -48.70 -5.33 24.84
N ALA A 234 -48.12 -6.27 25.61
CA ALA A 234 -47.62 -7.51 25.02
C ALA A 234 -47.86 -8.80 25.82
N GLY A 235 -48.78 -8.77 26.79
CA GLY A 235 -49.08 -9.93 27.64
C GLY A 235 -47.82 -10.40 28.38
N ASP A 236 -47.37 -11.62 28.09
CA ASP A 236 -46.21 -12.26 28.73
C ASP A 236 -44.84 -11.86 28.14
N THR A 237 -44.81 -10.98 27.12
CA THR A 237 -43.54 -10.59 26.48
C THR A 237 -42.78 -9.61 27.36
N SER A 238 -41.59 -10.01 27.81
CA SER A 238 -40.75 -9.20 28.70
C SER A 238 -39.83 -8.26 27.95
N MET A 239 -39.32 -8.65 26.77
CA MET A 239 -38.37 -7.85 26.00
C MET A 239 -38.37 -8.26 24.53
N ILE A 240 -38.24 -7.27 23.65
CA ILE A 240 -37.96 -7.48 22.22
C ILE A 240 -36.57 -6.93 21.93
N CYS A 241 -35.74 -7.70 21.23
CA CYS A 241 -34.37 -7.35 20.90
C CYS A 241 -34.09 -7.61 19.41
N TYR A 242 -33.66 -6.56 18.69
CA TYR A 242 -33.21 -6.64 17.30
C TYR A 242 -31.69 -6.68 17.27
N LYS A 243 -31.14 -7.72 16.64
CA LYS A 243 -29.70 -7.90 16.45
C LYS A 243 -29.38 -7.93 14.96
N ALA A 244 -28.24 -7.36 14.58
CA ALA A 244 -27.69 -7.54 13.25
C ALA A 244 -26.18 -7.77 13.29
N HIS A 245 -25.66 -8.30 12.19
CA HIS A 245 -24.23 -8.47 11.99
C HIS A 245 -23.73 -7.51 10.90
N VAL A 246 -22.80 -6.62 11.25
CA VAL A 246 -22.11 -5.77 10.28
C VAL A 246 -20.86 -6.53 9.84
N TYR A 247 -20.93 -7.18 8.69
CA TYR A 247 -19.82 -7.99 8.17
C TYR A 247 -18.63 -7.13 7.79
N SER A 248 -18.91 -6.00 7.16
CA SER A 248 -17.91 -5.01 6.84
C SER A 248 -18.50 -3.61 6.88
N SER A 249 -17.63 -2.65 7.16
CA SER A 249 -17.87 -1.24 7.04
C SER A 249 -16.65 -0.66 6.37
N ALA A 250 -16.85 0.23 5.40
CA ALA A 250 -15.79 0.96 4.73
C ALA A 250 -16.01 2.45 4.99
N ALA A 251 -15.01 3.13 5.53
CA ALA A 251 -15.07 4.56 5.78
C ALA A 251 -13.89 5.28 5.13
N PHE A 252 -14.20 6.34 4.41
CA PHE A 252 -13.24 7.30 3.90
C PHE A 252 -13.28 8.54 4.79
N SER A 253 -12.16 8.91 5.39
CA SER A 253 -12.09 10.00 6.38
C SER A 253 -11.07 11.04 5.99
N LEU A 254 -11.44 12.30 6.19
CA LEU A 254 -10.55 13.47 6.16
C LEU A 254 -10.47 14.05 7.57
N VAL A 255 -9.26 14.28 8.04
CA VAL A 255 -9.01 14.86 9.37
C VAL A 255 -8.07 16.05 9.24
N LEU A 256 -8.54 17.22 9.67
CA LEU A 256 -7.71 18.40 9.85
C LEU A 256 -7.23 18.42 11.31
N GLU A 257 -5.93 18.25 11.52
CA GLU A 257 -5.29 18.20 12.82
C GLU A 257 -4.55 19.51 13.10
N LEU A 258 -4.91 20.21 14.17
CA LEU A 258 -4.13 21.31 14.72
C LEU A 258 -3.30 20.76 15.87
N ASN A 259 -1.98 20.88 15.80
CA ASN A 259 -1.08 20.42 16.84
C ASN A 259 -0.35 21.56 17.52
N TRP A 260 -0.17 21.42 18.83
CA TRP A 260 0.60 22.33 19.64
C TRP A 260 1.18 21.58 20.84
N PHE A 261 2.50 21.61 21.02
CA PHE A 261 3.21 20.88 22.08
C PHE A 261 2.83 19.39 22.16
N ASN A 262 2.86 18.70 21.02
CA ASN A 262 2.42 17.31 20.81
C ASN A 262 0.92 17.04 21.03
N PHE A 263 0.15 17.95 21.62
CA PHE A 263 -1.31 17.84 21.67
C PHE A 263 -1.91 18.10 20.31
N THR A 264 -2.89 17.30 19.94
CA THR A 264 -3.60 17.38 18.67
C THR A 264 -5.08 17.60 18.93
N ILE A 265 -5.66 18.59 18.26
CA ILE A 265 -7.10 18.78 18.12
C ILE A 265 -7.44 18.48 16.67
N GLY A 266 -8.26 17.46 16.42
CA GLY A 266 -8.63 17.02 15.08
C GLY A 266 -10.10 17.28 14.79
N ILE A 267 -10.40 18.00 13.71
CA ILE A 267 -11.73 18.07 13.11
C ILE A 267 -11.78 16.99 12.04
N ASN A 268 -12.77 16.09 12.11
CA ASN A 268 -12.90 14.98 11.17
C ASN A 268 -14.24 14.99 10.45
N GLY A 269 -14.22 14.58 9.19
CA GLY A 269 -15.39 14.26 8.38
C GLY A 269 -15.17 12.92 7.69
N SER A 270 -16.18 12.06 7.64
CA SER A 270 -16.06 10.76 6.98
C SER A 270 -17.35 10.30 6.31
N ILE A 271 -17.23 9.63 5.17
CA ILE A 271 -18.32 8.91 4.53
C ILE A 271 -18.12 7.44 4.84
N GLU A 272 -19.18 6.79 5.29
CA GLU A 272 -19.15 5.40 5.75
C GLU A 272 -20.29 4.61 5.10
N LYS A 273 -19.96 3.45 4.55
CA LYS A 273 -20.91 2.46 4.04
C LYS A 273 -20.72 1.15 4.79
N GLU A 274 -21.81 0.48 5.12
CA GLU A 274 -21.87 -0.75 5.89
C GLU A 274 -22.54 -1.85 5.06
N ASP A 275 -22.01 -3.06 5.19
CA ASP A 275 -22.62 -4.28 4.68
C ASP A 275 -23.24 -5.03 5.87
N ILE A 276 -24.56 -4.95 5.92
CA ILE A 276 -25.37 -5.46 7.03
C ILE A 276 -25.96 -6.80 6.62
N GLY A 277 -25.42 -7.85 7.24
CA GLY A 277 -25.74 -9.23 7.01
C GLY A 277 -27.04 -9.68 7.66
N GLU A 278 -26.97 -10.82 8.35
CA GLU A 278 -28.11 -11.43 9.01
C GLU A 278 -28.72 -10.53 10.08
N ARG A 279 -30.04 -10.55 10.16
CA ARG A 279 -30.85 -9.69 11.03
C ARG A 279 -31.89 -10.54 11.74
N PHE A 280 -31.93 -10.45 13.06
CA PHE A 280 -32.78 -11.28 13.89
C PHE A 280 -33.59 -10.42 14.87
N GLU A 281 -34.85 -10.78 15.03
CA GLU A 281 -35.71 -10.35 16.12
C GLU A 281 -35.75 -11.49 17.16
N HIS A 282 -35.35 -11.17 18.39
CA HIS A 282 -35.40 -12.02 19.55
C HIS A 282 -36.52 -11.54 20.46
N ILE A 283 -37.50 -12.40 20.71
CA ILE A 283 -38.64 -12.11 21.58
C ILE A 283 -38.48 -12.96 22.84
N TYR A 284 -38.32 -12.31 23.99
CA TYR A 284 -38.23 -12.96 25.29
C TYR A 284 -39.61 -12.93 25.93
N ILE A 285 -40.11 -14.10 26.27
CA ILE A 285 -41.44 -14.29 26.89
C ILE A 285 -41.20 -14.90 28.26
N TYR A 286 -41.66 -14.24 29.32
CA TYR A 286 -41.54 -14.80 30.66
C TYR A 286 -42.55 -15.93 30.83
N ASN A 287 -42.09 -17.11 31.19
CA ASN A 287 -42.94 -18.26 31.43
C ASN A 287 -43.09 -18.48 32.94
N TYR A 288 -44.23 -18.05 33.48
CA TYR A 288 -44.57 -18.17 34.90
C TYR A 288 -44.60 -19.62 35.42
N TYR A 289 -44.76 -20.62 34.55
CA TYR A 289 -44.79 -22.03 34.98
C TYR A 289 -43.41 -22.62 35.27
N ILE A 290 -42.35 -22.07 34.67
CA ILE A 290 -40.96 -22.54 34.83
C ILE A 290 -40.04 -21.47 35.41
N GLU A 291 -40.59 -20.31 35.78
CA GLU A 291 -39.90 -19.12 36.27
C GLU A 291 -38.70 -18.69 35.39
N ASP A 292 -38.79 -18.91 34.07
CA ASP A 292 -37.70 -18.67 33.12
C ASP A 292 -38.21 -18.01 31.82
N TYR A 293 -37.30 -17.47 31.01
CA TYR A 293 -37.61 -16.84 29.74
C TYR A 293 -37.53 -17.82 28.58
N ILE A 294 -38.60 -17.88 27.79
CA ILE A 294 -38.59 -18.55 26.48
C ILE A 294 -38.17 -17.53 25.43
N GLU A 295 -37.12 -17.86 24.67
CA GLU A 295 -36.66 -17.08 23.54
C GLU A 295 -37.30 -17.58 22.23
N ARG A 296 -37.87 -16.67 21.45
CA ARG A 296 -38.30 -16.92 20.07
C ARG A 296 -37.47 -16.07 19.13
N ILE A 297 -36.85 -16.73 18.14
CA ILE A 297 -35.99 -16.07 17.15
C ILE A 297 -36.72 -16.05 15.81
N ARG A 298 -36.75 -14.88 15.18
CA ARG A 298 -37.33 -14.67 13.84
C ARG A 298 -36.36 -13.87 12.98
N SER A 299 -36.34 -14.11 11.68
CA SER A 299 -35.65 -13.22 10.75
C SER A 299 -36.32 -11.85 10.74
N SER A 300 -35.54 -10.79 10.89
CA SER A 300 -36.04 -9.42 10.89
C SER A 300 -35.93 -8.80 9.49
N THR A 301 -36.96 -8.05 9.08
CA THR A 301 -36.92 -7.19 7.88
C THR A 301 -36.47 -5.76 8.19
N GLY A 302 -36.09 -5.46 9.44
CA GLY A 302 -35.65 -4.13 9.86
C GLY A 302 -34.45 -3.65 9.03
N HIS A 303 -34.53 -2.41 8.53
CA HIS A 303 -33.44 -1.78 7.78
C HIS A 303 -32.58 -0.99 8.76
N TRP A 304 -31.39 -1.51 9.01
CA TRP A 304 -30.37 -0.79 9.75
C TRP A 304 -29.73 0.26 8.84
N PRO A 305 -29.38 1.44 9.37
CA PRO A 305 -28.82 2.49 8.55
C PRO A 305 -27.42 2.10 8.08
N ASP A 306 -27.24 1.98 6.77
CA ASP A 306 -26.04 1.41 6.19
C ASP A 306 -25.10 2.44 5.53
N ALA A 307 -25.56 3.68 5.32
CA ALA A 307 -24.79 4.74 4.68
C ALA A 307 -24.90 6.03 5.50
N LYS A 308 -23.76 6.62 5.88
CA LYS A 308 -23.72 7.83 6.69
C LYS A 308 -22.54 8.73 6.43
N PHE A 309 -22.75 10.01 6.62
CA PHE A 309 -21.70 11.01 6.77
C PHE A 309 -21.50 11.29 8.27
N ASN A 310 -20.28 11.13 8.77
CA ASN A 310 -19.92 11.49 10.14
C ASN A 310 -19.13 12.79 10.15
N PHE A 311 -19.32 13.60 11.17
CA PHE A 311 -18.48 14.76 11.45
C PHE A 311 -18.21 14.86 12.94
N GLY A 312 -17.02 15.28 13.33
CA GLY A 312 -16.65 15.25 14.75
C GLY A 312 -15.37 15.96 15.11
N LEU A 313 -15.07 15.86 16.41
CA LEU A 313 -13.89 16.40 17.04
C LEU A 313 -13.12 15.27 17.72
N SER A 314 -11.81 15.40 17.78
CA SER A 314 -10.91 14.46 18.43
C SER A 314 -9.79 15.19 19.14
N LEU A 315 -9.33 14.60 20.23
CA LEU A 315 -8.20 15.06 21.02
C LEU A 315 -7.20 13.91 21.12
N GLY A 316 -5.94 14.20 20.80
CA GLY A 316 -4.87 13.21 20.81
C GLY A 316 -3.56 13.78 21.32
N TYR A 317 -2.62 12.89 21.61
CA TYR A 317 -1.28 13.27 22.06
C TYR A 317 -0.22 12.46 21.32
N ASN A 318 0.71 13.14 20.63
CA ASN A 318 1.75 12.47 19.85
C ASN A 318 2.92 12.06 20.75
N ILE A 319 3.07 10.76 20.97
CA ILE A 319 4.18 10.15 21.69
C ILE A 319 5.17 9.61 20.67
N ARG A 320 6.44 9.96 20.84
CA ARG A 320 7.52 9.43 20.01
C ARG A 320 7.93 8.05 20.52
N LEU A 321 7.88 7.05 19.63
CA LEU A 321 8.38 5.70 19.93
C LEU A 321 9.85 5.57 19.51
N PHE A 322 10.12 5.84 18.23
CA PHE A 322 11.46 5.75 17.62
C PHE A 322 11.70 6.93 16.67
N LYS A 323 12.86 6.98 16.02
CA LYS A 323 13.20 8.06 15.06
C LYS A 323 12.21 8.16 13.88
N VAL A 324 11.60 7.04 13.48
CA VAL A 324 10.71 6.96 12.31
C VAL A 324 9.25 6.75 12.66
N ALA A 325 8.92 6.54 13.94
CA ALA A 325 7.58 6.12 14.35
C ALA A 325 7.10 6.92 15.57
N ARG A 326 5.87 7.41 15.47
CA ARG A 326 5.13 8.03 16.57
C ARG A 326 3.82 7.27 16.79
N ILE A 327 3.35 7.24 18.03
CA ILE A 327 2.02 6.76 18.37
C ILE A 327 1.19 7.93 18.90
N MET A 328 -0.07 8.01 18.52
CA MET A 328 -0.99 9.06 18.93
C MET A 328 -2.26 8.41 19.47
N PRO A 329 -2.32 8.05 20.76
CA PRO A 329 -3.60 7.77 21.40
C PRO A 329 -4.52 8.99 21.26
N TYR A 330 -5.81 8.73 21.02
CA TYR A 330 -6.80 9.77 20.89
C TYR A 330 -8.19 9.29 21.34
N PHE A 331 -9.04 10.25 21.67
CA PHE A 331 -10.46 10.07 21.87
C PHE A 331 -11.23 11.15 21.13
N GLY A 332 -12.50 10.94 20.87
CA GLY A 332 -13.32 11.92 20.19
C GLY A 332 -14.80 11.63 20.22
N ILE A 333 -15.54 12.60 19.71
CA ILE A 333 -16.99 12.57 19.58
C ILE A 333 -17.36 12.97 18.15
N SER A 334 -18.33 12.29 17.57
CA SER A 334 -18.86 12.61 16.25
C SER A 334 -20.38 12.54 16.26
N SER A 335 -21.02 13.34 15.43
CA SER A 335 -22.41 13.14 15.02
C SER A 335 -22.45 12.56 13.60
N CYS A 336 -23.61 12.10 13.17
CA CYS A 336 -23.78 11.57 11.82
C CYS A 336 -25.12 11.94 11.18
N ILE A 337 -25.09 12.01 9.85
CA ILE A 337 -26.23 12.20 8.97
C ILE A 337 -26.32 10.94 8.11
N TYR A 338 -27.47 10.27 8.10
CA TYR A 338 -27.69 9.12 7.21
C TYR A 338 -27.89 9.61 5.78
N LEU A 339 -27.23 8.97 4.83
CA LEU A 339 -27.27 9.35 3.41
C LEU A 339 -28.48 8.75 2.69
N VAL A 340 -29.04 7.68 3.25
CA VAL A 340 -30.25 7.02 2.77
C VAL A 340 -31.24 7.00 3.93
N ASP A 341 -32.35 7.73 3.80
CA ASP A 341 -33.46 7.70 4.75
C ASP A 341 -34.36 6.48 4.45
N GLU A 342 -33.90 5.30 4.82
CA GLU A 342 -34.74 4.11 4.83
C GLU A 342 -35.33 3.92 6.24
N PRO A 343 -36.67 3.86 6.37
CA PRO A 343 -37.29 3.66 7.67
C PRO A 343 -37.01 2.26 8.21
N PHE A 344 -36.95 2.11 9.53
CA PHE A 344 -36.88 0.79 10.16
C PHE A 344 -38.23 0.08 10.03
N LEU A 345 -38.42 -0.69 8.95
CA LEU A 345 -39.68 -1.39 8.69
C LEU A 345 -39.73 -2.73 9.42
N LYS A 346 -40.56 -2.81 10.47
CA LYS A 346 -40.84 -4.06 11.19
C LYS A 346 -41.55 -5.10 10.31
N TYR A 347 -42.41 -4.67 9.37
CA TYR A 347 -43.15 -5.54 8.45
C TYR A 347 -43.29 -4.92 7.05
N LYS A 348 -43.38 -5.75 6.00
CA LYS A 348 -43.49 -5.31 4.58
C LYS A 348 -44.65 -4.35 4.27
N ASN A 349 -45.68 -4.29 5.10
CA ASN A 349 -46.91 -3.51 4.87
C ASN A 349 -47.18 -2.44 5.96
N SER A 350 -46.21 -2.07 6.79
CA SER A 350 -46.41 -0.96 7.74
C SER A 350 -46.32 0.38 7.00
N ASN A 351 -47.45 1.09 6.90
CA ASN A 351 -47.53 2.41 6.27
C ASN A 351 -46.47 3.36 6.87
N SER A 352 -45.69 3.94 5.96
CA SER A 352 -44.60 4.91 6.11
C SER A 352 -44.50 5.63 7.47
N VAL A 353 -43.64 5.14 8.35
CA VAL A 353 -43.03 5.98 9.39
C VAL A 353 -41.97 6.83 8.68
N ARG A 354 -42.29 8.09 8.38
CA ARG A 354 -41.35 9.10 7.83
C ARG A 354 -40.43 9.69 8.92
N GLU A 355 -40.10 8.91 9.92
CA GLU A 355 -39.29 9.41 11.01
C GLU A 355 -37.85 9.00 10.81
N CYS A 356 -36.96 9.95 11.02
CA CYS A 356 -35.52 9.79 10.98
C CYS A 356 -35.03 9.39 12.38
N PHE A 357 -34.01 8.54 12.49
CA PHE A 357 -33.33 8.26 13.77
C PHE A 357 -32.98 9.57 14.49
N LYS A 358 -33.22 9.68 15.79
CA LYS A 358 -32.93 10.90 16.57
C LYS A 358 -31.62 10.75 17.33
N GLU A 359 -31.12 11.86 17.89
CA GLU A 359 -29.99 11.88 18.83
C GLU A 359 -28.76 11.08 18.37
N ARG A 360 -28.24 11.40 17.19
CA ARG A 360 -27.17 10.64 16.55
C ARG A 360 -25.81 11.12 17.00
N TYR A 361 -25.12 10.32 17.81
CA TYR A 361 -23.74 10.61 18.18
C TYR A 361 -22.93 9.33 18.33
N SER A 362 -21.62 9.48 18.39
CA SER A 362 -20.70 8.38 18.64
C SER A 362 -19.52 8.91 19.42
N ILE A 363 -19.05 8.10 20.35
CA ILE A 363 -17.80 8.30 21.05
C ILE A 363 -16.81 7.29 20.48
N PHE A 364 -15.60 7.72 20.20
CA PHE A 364 -14.55 6.85 19.69
C PHE A 364 -13.24 7.09 20.41
N TYR A 365 -12.45 6.03 20.54
CA TYR A 365 -11.12 6.07 21.13
C TYR A 365 -10.24 5.06 20.43
N GLY A 366 -8.97 5.39 20.28
CA GLY A 366 -8.06 4.62 19.46
C GLY A 366 -6.65 5.14 19.51
N SER A 367 -5.84 4.66 18.56
CA SER A 367 -4.47 5.08 18.42
C SER A 367 -4.03 5.09 16.96
N ARG A 368 -3.28 6.13 16.58
CA ARG A 368 -2.61 6.21 15.28
C ARG A 368 -1.13 5.94 15.40
N VAL A 369 -0.60 5.07 14.57
CA VAL A 369 0.86 4.92 14.39
C VAL A 369 1.27 5.67 13.12
N LYS A 370 2.12 6.69 13.30
CA LYS A 370 2.61 7.57 12.22
C LYS A 370 4.06 7.21 11.87
N PHE A 371 4.30 6.78 10.64
CA PHE A 371 5.61 6.46 10.09
C PHE A 371 6.12 7.60 9.22
N LEU A 372 7.29 8.15 9.51
CA LEU A 372 7.82 9.33 8.82
C LEU A 372 8.43 8.95 7.48
N VAL A 373 7.74 9.32 6.40
CA VAL A 373 8.18 9.04 5.03
C VAL A 373 8.94 10.22 4.45
N GLY A 374 8.64 11.44 4.89
CA GLY A 374 9.32 12.67 4.48
C GLY A 374 9.33 13.75 5.56
N GLU A 375 9.77 14.95 5.18
CA GLU A 375 9.83 16.10 6.09
C GLU A 375 8.44 16.64 6.43
N LYS A 376 7.46 16.45 5.54
CA LYS A 376 6.07 16.88 5.71
C LYS A 376 5.07 15.74 5.66
N THR A 377 5.50 14.54 5.31
CA THR A 377 4.61 13.40 5.03
C THR A 377 4.84 12.25 6.01
N ALA A 378 3.74 11.66 6.46
CA ALA A 378 3.75 10.43 7.24
C ALA A 378 2.72 9.44 6.69
N PHE A 379 3.08 8.16 6.71
CA PHE A 379 2.14 7.07 6.53
C PHE A 379 1.48 6.78 7.88
N VAL A 380 0.17 6.55 7.90
CA VAL A 380 -0.62 6.41 9.13
C VAL A 380 -1.32 5.06 9.14
N LEU A 381 -1.19 4.34 10.24
CA LEU A 381 -2.07 3.23 10.60
C LEU A 381 -2.99 3.69 11.72
N ASP A 382 -4.27 3.37 11.64
CA ASP A 382 -5.28 3.78 12.61
C ASP A 382 -6.02 2.56 13.16
N ILE A 383 -6.21 2.50 14.46
CA ILE A 383 -6.99 1.46 15.12
C ILE A 383 -7.87 2.10 16.18
N TYR A 384 -9.18 1.90 16.08
CA TYR A 384 -10.11 2.54 17.02
C TYR A 384 -11.38 1.75 17.22
N GLN A 385 -11.98 1.95 18.39
CA GLN A 385 -13.32 1.52 18.70
C GLN A 385 -14.26 2.72 18.64
N LYS A 386 -15.43 2.52 18.03
CA LYS A 386 -16.51 3.51 17.93
C LYS A 386 -17.76 2.93 18.57
N ASN A 387 -18.27 3.63 19.58
CA ASN A 387 -19.55 3.33 20.21
C ASN A 387 -20.56 4.36 19.71
N SER A 388 -21.50 3.89 18.89
CA SER A 388 -22.54 4.71 18.29
C SER A 388 -23.84 4.62 19.09
N TYR A 389 -24.53 5.75 19.19
CA TYR A 389 -25.85 5.88 19.76
C TYR A 389 -26.75 6.61 18.77
N PHE A 390 -27.98 6.13 18.65
CA PHE A 390 -29.09 6.80 18.02
C PHE A 390 -30.38 6.34 18.69
N ASP A 391 -31.35 7.23 18.75
CA ASP A 391 -32.69 6.89 19.23
C ASP A 391 -33.54 6.40 18.06
N ALA A 392 -34.10 5.20 18.24
CA ALA A 392 -35.00 4.53 17.30
C ALA A 392 -36.37 4.22 17.94
N SER A 393 -36.64 4.71 19.16
CA SER A 393 -37.86 4.43 19.91
C SER A 393 -39.12 4.73 19.10
N SER A 394 -39.11 5.81 18.32
CA SER A 394 -40.27 6.27 17.57
C SER A 394 -40.65 5.40 16.36
N TYR A 395 -39.80 4.46 15.95
CA TYR A 395 -40.17 3.43 14.96
C TYR A 395 -41.03 2.30 15.56
N PHE A 396 -41.08 2.19 16.90
CA PHE A 396 -41.81 1.13 17.57
C PHE A 396 -43.10 1.70 18.16
N GLY A 397 -44.25 1.40 17.53
CA GLY A 397 -45.55 1.94 17.98
C GLY A 397 -46.05 1.42 19.33
N ASN A 398 -45.45 0.36 19.88
CA ASN A 398 -45.83 -0.27 21.14
C ASN A 398 -44.57 -0.50 21.99
N ILE A 399 -43.99 0.61 22.47
CA ILE A 399 -42.74 0.65 23.24
C ILE A 399 -42.92 1.56 24.44
N ASP A 400 -42.37 1.18 25.60
CA ASP A 400 -42.06 2.15 26.65
C ASP A 400 -40.73 2.84 26.29
N PRO A 401 -40.73 4.12 25.87
CA PRO A 401 -39.52 4.80 25.41
C PRO A 401 -38.40 4.83 26.45
N SER A 402 -38.74 4.79 27.74
CA SER A 402 -37.77 4.77 28.84
C SER A 402 -36.95 3.48 28.90
N THR A 403 -37.43 2.41 28.27
CA THR A 403 -36.79 1.09 28.24
C THR A 403 -35.95 0.85 27.00
N PHE A 404 -35.96 1.78 26.04
CA PHE A 404 -35.16 1.65 24.83
C PHE A 404 -33.67 1.66 25.16
N LYS A 405 -32.98 0.61 24.71
CA LYS A 405 -31.52 0.49 24.83
C LYS A 405 -30.94 0.18 23.47
N MET A 406 -29.80 0.79 23.19
CA MET A 406 -29.05 0.56 21.97
C MET A 406 -27.59 0.30 22.30
N LYS A 407 -27.01 -0.69 21.64
CA LYS A 407 -25.59 -0.98 21.66
C LYS A 407 -25.09 -1.12 20.24
N TYR A 408 -24.32 -0.15 19.77
CA TYR A 408 -23.68 -0.25 18.46
C TYR A 408 -22.19 0.04 18.54
N ASN A 409 -21.44 -1.01 18.87
CA ASN A 409 -19.99 -0.95 19.01
C ASN A 409 -19.34 -1.53 17.75
N LYS A 410 -18.37 -0.81 17.20
CA LYS A 410 -17.58 -1.25 16.06
C LYS A 410 -16.10 -1.06 16.30
N PHE A 411 -15.33 -2.00 15.79
CA PHE A 411 -13.88 -1.94 15.77
C PHE A 411 -13.41 -1.65 14.35
N TYR A 412 -12.47 -0.73 14.20
CA TYR A 412 -11.93 -0.31 12.92
C TYR A 412 -10.41 -0.46 12.88
N PHE A 413 -9.94 -0.80 11.69
CA PHE A 413 -8.55 -0.74 11.29
C PHE A 413 -8.45 0.07 10.00
N GLY A 414 -7.52 1.01 9.92
CA GLY A 414 -7.36 1.87 8.76
C GLY A 414 -5.91 2.20 8.45
N ALA A 415 -5.72 2.69 7.24
CA ALA A 415 -4.43 3.16 6.75
C ALA A 415 -4.62 4.45 5.94
N GLY A 416 -3.58 5.26 5.87
CA GLY A 416 -3.63 6.50 5.12
C GLY A 416 -2.36 7.32 5.16
N ILE A 417 -2.49 8.59 4.79
CA ILE A 417 -1.38 9.52 4.62
C ILE A 417 -1.71 10.81 5.35
N GLN A 418 -0.73 11.34 6.07
CA GLN A 418 -0.76 12.65 6.69
C GLN A 418 0.21 13.57 5.96
N TYR A 419 -0.25 14.77 5.62
CA TYR A 419 0.56 15.88 5.13
C TYR A 419 0.54 17.03 6.14
N ARG A 420 1.70 17.58 6.47
CA ARG A 420 1.87 18.73 7.35
C ARG A 420 2.18 19.98 6.53
N PHE A 421 1.49 21.08 6.83
CA PHE A 421 1.68 22.36 6.14
C PHE A 421 2.99 23.05 6.53
#